data_AF-A0A2E7CJ29-F1
#
_entry.id   AF-A0A2E7CJ29-F1
#
_cell.length_a   1.000
_cell.length_b   1.000
_cell.length_c   1.000
_cell.angle_alpha   90.00
_cell.angle_beta   90.00
_cell.angle_gamma   90.00
#
_symmetry.space_group_name_H-M   'P 1'
#
loop_
_entity.id
_entity.type
_entity.pdbx_description
1 polymer ?
#
loop_
_entity_poly.entity_id
_entity_poly.type
_entity_poly.pdbx_seq_one_letter_code
_entity_poly.pdbx_strand_id
1 'polypeptide(L)'
;MVNHRALFQFVFREEKNMVNQRYIIIVLLCTAIIVAVSAQGLMIPVLAKNEIVDPMVLGGFRASTLVAFVLGTAIFFLLNRNDFIVSYSDQVITELRKVTWPDKEETYSTTFVVISLTLFVAFMLGLYDFIWAQVTQQFLFQEG
;
A
#
# COMPACT_ATOMS: atom_id res chain seq x y z
N MET A 1 24.00 -31.73 17.59
CA MET A 1 23.27 -31.25 16.40
C MET A 1 22.13 -30.36 16.89
N VAL A 2 22.31 -29.05 16.87
CA VAL A 2 21.28 -28.10 17.34
C VAL A 2 20.17 -28.09 16.30
N ASN A 3 18.96 -28.43 16.73
CA ASN A 3 17.79 -28.47 15.88
C ASN A 3 17.41 -27.03 15.50
N HIS A 4 17.83 -26.58 14.31
CA HIS A 4 17.56 -25.21 13.82
C HIS A 4 16.06 -24.86 13.83
N ARG A 5 15.15 -25.85 13.75
CA ARG A 5 13.70 -25.63 13.90
C ARG A 5 13.30 -25.25 15.33
N ALA A 6 13.97 -25.80 16.34
CA ALA A 6 13.69 -25.49 17.75
C ALA A 6 14.26 -24.13 18.15
N LEU A 7 15.40 -23.72 17.57
CA LEU A 7 16.01 -22.42 17.81
C LEU A 7 15.19 -21.29 17.16
N PHE A 8 14.64 -21.52 15.96
CA PHE A 8 13.63 -20.64 15.37
C PHE A 8 12.41 -20.54 16.29
N GLN A 9 11.82 -21.67 16.71
CA GLN A 9 10.66 -21.63 17.61
C GLN A 9 10.93 -20.98 18.97
N PHE A 10 12.15 -21.08 19.50
CA PHE A 10 12.54 -20.48 20.77
C PHE A 10 12.70 -18.95 20.66
N VAL A 11 13.38 -18.45 19.61
CA VAL A 11 13.52 -17.01 19.35
C VAL A 11 12.16 -16.35 19.12
N PHE A 12 11.23 -17.01 18.44
CA PHE A 12 9.87 -16.50 18.21
C PHE A 12 8.90 -16.71 19.40
N ARG A 13 9.29 -17.40 20.48
CA ARG A 13 8.41 -17.69 21.64
C ARG A 13 8.50 -16.62 22.74
N GLU A 14 9.64 -15.98 22.91
CA GLU A 14 9.92 -15.06 24.04
C GLU A 14 9.31 -13.66 23.88
N GLU A 15 8.93 -13.24 22.67
CA GLU A 15 8.34 -11.92 22.43
C GLU A 15 6.80 -11.91 22.63
N LYS A 16 6.29 -12.71 23.56
CA LYS A 16 4.85 -12.80 23.86
C LYS A 16 4.38 -11.72 24.84
N ASN A 17 4.98 -10.53 24.76
CA ASN A 17 4.66 -9.41 25.65
C ASN A 17 3.58 -8.50 25.03
N MET A 18 2.33 -8.94 25.16
CA MET A 18 1.12 -8.11 25.30
C MET A 18 1.13 -6.77 24.53
N VAL A 19 0.96 -6.83 23.22
CA VAL A 19 0.70 -5.64 22.39
C VAL A 19 -0.77 -5.62 21.98
N ASN A 20 -1.33 -4.41 21.85
CA ASN A 20 -2.75 -4.13 21.72
C ASN A 20 -3.45 -4.99 20.64
N GLN A 21 -4.02 -6.12 21.07
CA GLN A 21 -4.79 -7.08 20.27
C GLN A 21 -5.85 -6.42 19.36
N ARG A 22 -6.37 -5.26 19.77
CA ARG A 22 -7.30 -4.45 18.98
C ARG A 22 -6.72 -4.01 17.63
N TYR A 23 -5.47 -3.54 17.56
CA TYR A 23 -4.87 -3.08 16.30
C TYR A 23 -4.57 -4.25 15.36
N ILE A 24 -4.15 -5.40 15.89
CA ILE A 24 -3.91 -6.60 15.08
C ILE A 24 -5.22 -7.05 14.42
N ILE A 25 -6.31 -7.12 15.19
CA ILE A 25 -7.63 -7.48 14.65
C ILE A 25 -8.08 -6.50 13.57
N ILE A 26 -7.88 -5.18 13.77
CA ILE A 26 -8.23 -4.15 12.79
C ILE A 26 -7.43 -4.35 11.50
N VAL A 27 -6.11 -4.53 11.58
CA VAL A 27 -5.24 -4.73 10.41
C VAL A 27 -5.64 -5.99 9.66
N LEU A 28 -5.83 -7.12 10.36
CA LEU A 28 -6.24 -8.37 9.74
C LEU A 28 -7.63 -8.28 9.09
N LEU A 29 -8.55 -7.58 9.72
CA LEU A 29 -9.89 -7.34 9.18
C LEU A 29 -9.81 -6.47 7.92
N CYS A 30 -9.03 -5.38 7.93
CA CYS A 30 -8.78 -4.56 6.75
C CYS A 30 -8.15 -5.37 5.61
N THR A 31 -7.15 -6.20 5.89
CA THR A 31 -6.53 -7.08 4.89
C THR A 31 -7.56 -8.07 4.32
N ALA A 32 -8.38 -8.69 5.17
CA ALA A 32 -9.43 -9.61 4.70
C ALA A 32 -10.48 -8.90 3.83
N ILE A 33 -10.88 -7.66 4.17
CA ILE A 33 -11.78 -6.85 3.34
C ILE A 33 -11.14 -6.51 2.00
N ILE A 34 -9.89 -6.07 1.98
CA ILE A 34 -9.17 -5.73 0.74
C ILE A 34 -9.12 -6.96 -0.16
N VAL A 35 -8.73 -8.13 0.36
CA VAL A 35 -8.69 -9.37 -0.41
C VAL A 35 -10.08 -9.77 -0.90
N ALA A 36 -11.12 -9.60 -0.10
CA ALA A 36 -12.50 -9.90 -0.51
C ALA A 36 -12.98 -8.99 -1.64
N VAL A 37 -12.70 -7.68 -1.56
CA VAL A 37 -13.04 -6.71 -2.62
C VAL A 37 -12.24 -6.98 -3.89
N SER A 38 -10.95 -7.29 -3.78
CA SER A 38 -10.12 -7.68 -4.91
C SER A 38 -10.64 -8.97 -5.56
N ALA A 39 -11.01 -9.98 -4.76
CA ALA A 39 -11.59 -11.22 -5.26
C ALA A 39 -12.93 -10.98 -5.96
N GLN A 40 -13.79 -10.12 -5.43
CA GLN A 40 -15.05 -9.73 -6.08
C GLN A 40 -14.80 -9.06 -7.43
N GLY A 41 -13.84 -8.13 -7.50
CA GLY A 41 -13.45 -7.44 -8.73
C GLY A 41 -12.94 -8.38 -9.81
N LEU A 42 -12.26 -9.47 -9.43
CA LEU A 42 -11.81 -10.53 -10.34
C LEU A 42 -12.91 -11.54 -10.69
N MET A 43 -13.90 -11.74 -9.81
CA MET A 43 -15.00 -12.68 -10.04
C MET A 43 -15.87 -12.26 -11.24
N ILE A 44 -16.16 -10.96 -11.38
CA ILE A 44 -16.99 -10.40 -12.46
C ILE A 44 -16.44 -10.73 -13.87
N PRO A 45 -15.17 -10.46 -14.21
CA PRO A 45 -14.61 -10.81 -15.52
C PRO A 45 -14.46 -12.33 -15.72
N VAL A 46 -14.21 -13.10 -14.66
CA VAL A 46 -14.14 -14.57 -14.73
C VAL A 46 -15.51 -15.18 -15.06
N LEU A 47 -16.60 -14.65 -14.48
CA LEU A 47 -17.95 -15.09 -14.78
C LEU A 47 -18.40 -14.66 -16.18
N ALA A 48 -18.05 -13.43 -16.59
CA ALA A 48 -18.30 -12.93 -17.95
C ALA A 48 -17.61 -13.78 -19.03
N LYS A 49 -16.38 -14.26 -18.78
CA LYS A 49 -15.66 -15.18 -19.68
C LYS A 49 -16.38 -16.52 -19.87
N ASN A 50 -17.12 -16.98 -18.86
CA ASN A 50 -17.85 -18.25 -18.90
C ASN A 50 -19.31 -18.08 -19.34
N GLU A 51 -19.70 -16.92 -19.88
CA GLU A 51 -21.07 -16.55 -20.28
C GLU A 51 -22.14 -16.68 -19.16
N ILE A 52 -21.71 -16.81 -17.91
CA ILE A 52 -22.61 -16.85 -16.75
C ILE A 52 -22.94 -15.41 -16.39
N VAL A 53 -24.09 -14.92 -16.84
CA VAL A 53 -24.65 -13.64 -16.39
C VAL A 53 -24.89 -13.75 -14.89
N ASP A 54 -24.20 -12.91 -14.10
CA ASP A 54 -24.25 -12.88 -12.63
C ASP A 54 -25.69 -13.12 -12.13
N PRO A 55 -26.02 -14.33 -11.64
CA PRO A 55 -27.39 -14.62 -11.28
C PRO A 55 -27.73 -13.77 -10.05
N MET A 56 -28.81 -13.01 -10.18
CA MET A 56 -29.40 -12.27 -9.07
C MET A 56 -30.09 -13.30 -8.17
N VAL A 57 -29.47 -13.60 -7.03
CA VAL A 57 -29.87 -14.76 -6.21
C VAL A 57 -31.05 -14.43 -5.32
N LEU A 58 -30.90 -13.42 -4.44
CA LEU A 58 -31.79 -13.23 -3.30
C LEU A 58 -32.24 -11.77 -3.24
N GLY A 59 -33.35 -11.46 -3.92
CA GLY A 59 -34.12 -10.21 -3.79
C GLY A 59 -33.39 -8.89 -4.05
N GLY A 60 -32.14 -8.90 -4.54
CA GLY A 60 -31.32 -7.70 -4.72
C GLY A 60 -29.80 -7.93 -4.70
N PHE A 61 -29.34 -9.02 -4.09
CA PHE A 61 -27.89 -9.29 -3.95
C PHE A 61 -27.35 -10.12 -5.13
N ARG A 62 -26.24 -9.65 -5.72
CA ARG A 62 -25.46 -10.36 -6.73
C ARG A 62 -24.78 -11.59 -6.11
N ALA A 63 -24.71 -12.70 -6.86
CA ALA A 63 -24.00 -13.92 -6.42
C ALA A 63 -22.53 -13.63 -6.04
N SER A 64 -21.85 -12.77 -6.81
CA SER A 64 -20.47 -12.35 -6.55
C SER A 64 -20.29 -11.65 -5.20
N THR A 65 -21.28 -10.89 -4.74
CA THR A 65 -21.25 -10.23 -3.42
C THR A 65 -21.32 -11.27 -2.29
N LEU A 66 -22.18 -12.29 -2.42
CA LEU A 66 -22.30 -13.34 -1.39
C LEU A 66 -21.02 -14.17 -1.30
N VAL A 67 -20.44 -14.54 -2.44
CA VAL A 67 -19.15 -15.25 -2.49
C VAL A 67 -18.05 -14.41 -1.85
N ALA A 68 -18.01 -13.10 -2.11
CA ALA A 68 -17.03 -12.20 -1.51
C ALA A 68 -17.17 -12.13 0.02
N PHE A 69 -18.39 -12.08 0.56
CA PHE A 69 -18.61 -12.12 2.02
C PHE A 69 -18.17 -13.44 2.65
N VAL A 70 -18.49 -14.57 2.01
CA VAL A 70 -18.11 -15.90 2.52
C VAL A 70 -16.59 -16.07 2.46
N LEU A 71 -15.95 -15.70 1.35
CA LEU A 71 -14.50 -15.74 1.23
C LEU A 71 -13.83 -14.78 2.22
N GLY A 72 -14.33 -13.56 2.35
CA GLY A 72 -13.79 -12.56 3.28
C GLY A 72 -13.82 -13.02 4.73
N THR A 73 -14.96 -13.58 5.17
CA THR A 73 -15.09 -14.16 6.52
C THR A 73 -14.17 -15.37 6.70
N ALA A 74 -14.13 -16.30 5.75
CA ALA A 74 -13.23 -17.46 5.80
C ALA A 74 -11.75 -17.04 5.89
N ILE A 75 -11.32 -16.09 5.05
CA ILE A 75 -9.96 -15.55 5.02
C ILE A 75 -9.61 -14.89 6.34
N PHE A 76 -10.51 -14.07 6.89
CA PHE A 76 -10.30 -13.45 8.21
C PHE A 76 -10.06 -14.49 9.31
N PHE A 77 -10.88 -15.54 9.37
CA PHE A 77 -10.71 -16.61 10.35
C PHE A 77 -9.41 -17.41 10.14
N LEU A 78 -9.02 -17.69 8.90
CA LEU A 78 -7.77 -18.37 8.58
C LEU A 78 -6.54 -17.56 8.98
N LEU A 79 -6.55 -16.25 8.70
CA LEU A 79 -5.47 -15.33 9.08
C LEU A 79 -5.37 -15.19 10.60
N ASN A 80 -6.51 -15.02 11.29
CA ASN A 80 -6.57 -14.87 12.74
C ASN A 80 -6.15 -16.16 13.50
N ARG A 81 -6.27 -17.32 12.87
CA ARG A 81 -5.86 -18.60 13.46
C ARG A 81 -4.35 -18.84 13.39
N ASN A 82 -3.63 -18.15 12.49
CA ASN A 82 -2.21 -18.39 12.28
C ASN A 82 -1.36 -17.50 13.20
N ASP A 83 -0.79 -18.11 14.24
CA ASP A 83 0.06 -17.41 15.22
C ASP A 83 1.24 -16.66 14.56
N PHE A 84 1.79 -17.18 13.46
CA PHE A 84 2.89 -16.54 12.73
C PHE A 84 2.48 -15.20 12.11
N ILE A 85 1.28 -15.13 11.54
CA ILE A 85 0.79 -13.91 10.88
C ILE A 85 0.48 -12.86 11.95
N VAL A 86 -0.15 -13.29 13.04
CA VAL A 86 -0.45 -12.44 14.19
C VAL A 86 0.85 -11.86 14.80
N SER A 87 1.88 -12.69 15.02
CA SER A 87 3.16 -12.21 15.55
C SER A 87 3.90 -11.29 14.57
N TYR A 88 3.85 -11.58 13.27
CA TYR A 88 4.49 -10.74 12.27
C TYR A 88 3.84 -9.35 12.18
N SER A 89 2.50 -9.29 12.19
CA SER A 89 1.77 -8.02 12.24
C SER A 89 2.12 -7.22 13.48
N ASP A 90 2.32 -7.88 14.61
CA ASP A 90 2.68 -7.22 15.86
C ASP A 90 4.09 -6.61 15.83
N GLN A 91 5.06 -7.33 15.26
CA GLN A 91 6.41 -6.82 15.05
C GLN A 91 6.42 -5.59 14.14
N VAL A 92 5.66 -5.61 13.05
CA VAL A 92 5.53 -4.45 12.15
C VAL A 92 4.93 -3.25 12.89
N ILE A 93 3.87 -3.44 13.69
CA ILE A 93 3.27 -2.35 14.47
C ILE A 93 4.29 -1.80 15.49
N THR A 94 5.05 -2.67 16.14
CA THR A 94 6.07 -2.28 17.11
C THR A 94 7.20 -1.49 16.47
N GLU A 95 7.68 -1.89 15.29
CA GLU A 95 8.68 -1.14 14.52
C GLU A 95 8.13 0.19 13.99
N LEU A 96 6.89 0.21 13.49
CA LEU A 96 6.24 1.44 13.05
C LEU A 96 6.07 2.47 14.18
N ARG A 97 5.91 2.02 15.43
CA ARG A 97 5.86 2.92 16.60
C ARG A 97 7.21 3.54 16.94
N LYS A 98 8.32 2.96 16.49
CA LYS A 98 9.66 3.54 16.64
C LYS A 98 9.97 4.57 15.57
N VAL A 99 9.17 4.62 14.48
CA VAL A 99 9.32 5.65 13.45
C VAL A 99 8.91 6.99 14.03
N THR A 100 9.91 7.83 14.29
CA THR A 100 9.72 9.21 14.70
C THR A 100 9.22 9.99 13.50
N TRP A 101 7.93 10.31 13.47
CA TRP A 101 7.38 11.20 12.45
C TRP A 101 7.81 12.64 12.76
N PRO A 102 8.31 13.38 11.75
CA PRO A 102 8.73 14.76 11.94
C PRO A 102 7.54 15.62 12.37
N ASP A 103 7.80 16.64 13.19
CA ASP A 103 6.77 17.60 13.54
C ASP A 103 6.31 18.35 12.27
N LYS A 104 5.06 18.82 12.30
CA LYS A 104 4.46 19.57 11.18
C LYS A 104 5.32 20.77 10.83
N GLU A 105 5.88 21.46 11.83
CA GLU A 105 6.72 22.64 11.64
C GLU A 105 8.02 22.32 10.86
N GLU A 106 8.70 21.22 11.19
CA GLU A 106 9.91 20.77 10.48
C GLU A 106 9.58 20.35 9.03
N THR A 107 8.42 19.73 8.83
CA THR A 107 7.94 19.30 7.51
C THR A 107 7.66 20.51 6.60
N TYR A 108 7.04 21.57 7.14
CA TYR A 108 6.79 22.80 6.39
C TYR A 108 8.08 23.51 6.02
N SER A 109 9.02 23.62 6.95
CA SER A 109 10.33 24.24 6.70
C SER A 109 11.06 23.51 5.57
N THR A 110 11.13 22.19 5.63
CA THR A 110 11.80 21.37 4.61
C THR A 110 11.10 21.49 3.25
N THR A 111 9.77 21.45 3.22
CA THR A 111 8.99 21.57 1.98
C THR A 111 9.15 22.95 1.34
N PHE A 112 9.16 24.01 2.14
CA PHE A 112 9.36 25.38 1.66
C PHE A 112 10.73 25.56 1.01
N VAL A 113 11.79 25.01 1.62
CA VAL A 113 13.13 25.00 1.04
C VAL A 113 13.14 24.30 -0.32
N VAL A 114 12.52 23.12 -0.42
CA VAL A 114 12.46 22.36 -1.69
C VAL A 114 11.69 23.15 -2.76
N ILE A 115 10.56 23.76 -2.42
CA ILE A 115 9.76 24.58 -3.35
C ILE A 115 10.56 25.79 -3.84
N SER A 116 11.25 26.49 -2.93
CA SER A 116 12.05 27.65 -3.30
C SER A 116 13.21 27.26 -4.22
N LEU A 117 13.89 26.15 -3.92
CA LEU A 117 14.98 25.63 -4.74
C LEU A 117 14.50 25.21 -6.14
N THR A 118 13.37 24.49 -6.23
CA THR A 118 12.85 24.04 -7.53
C THR A 118 12.39 25.22 -8.39
N LEU A 119 11.75 26.24 -7.80
CA LEU A 119 11.41 27.47 -8.51
C LEU A 119 12.65 28.21 -9.02
N PHE A 120 13.69 28.31 -8.19
CA PHE A 120 14.95 28.95 -8.58
C PHE A 120 15.61 28.21 -9.76
N VAL A 121 15.69 26.88 -9.70
CA VAL A 121 16.23 26.05 -10.78
C VAL A 121 15.40 26.17 -12.05
N ALA A 122 14.07 26.12 -11.94
CA ALA A 122 13.18 26.27 -13.09
C ALA A 122 13.32 27.64 -13.76
N PHE A 123 13.50 28.70 -12.98
CA PHE A 123 13.75 30.05 -13.49
C PHE A 123 15.09 30.14 -14.25
N MET A 124 16.16 29.58 -13.68
CA MET A 124 17.48 29.54 -14.33
C MET A 124 17.45 28.75 -15.64
N LEU A 125 16.79 27.58 -15.65
CA LEU A 125 16.62 26.78 -16.86
C LEU A 125 15.78 27.50 -17.92
N GLY A 126 14.66 28.12 -17.54
CA GLY A 126 13.84 28.89 -18.47
C GLY A 126 14.58 30.08 -19.09
N LEU A 127 15.43 30.77 -18.32
CA LEU A 127 16.31 31.81 -18.86
C LEU A 127 17.34 31.24 -19.83
N TYR A 128 17.97 30.11 -19.50
CA TYR A 128 18.89 29.42 -20.38
C TYR A 128 18.21 29.07 -21.71
N ASP A 129 17.07 28.39 -21.66
CA ASP A 129 16.30 28.00 -22.84
C ASP A 129 15.92 29.21 -23.70
N PHE A 130 15.54 30.33 -23.08
CA PHE A 130 15.21 31.57 -23.79
C PHE A 130 16.41 32.16 -24.53
N ILE A 131 17.57 32.26 -23.86
CA ILE A 131 18.80 32.78 -24.47
C ILE A 131 19.22 31.90 -25.63
N TRP A 132 19.23 30.58 -25.44
CA TRP A 132 19.61 29.64 -26.50
C TRP A 132 18.63 29.62 -27.66
N ALA A 133 17.34 29.80 -27.43
CA ALA A 133 16.36 29.95 -28.50
C ALA A 133 16.67 31.18 -29.38
N GLN A 134 16.98 32.33 -28.77
CA GLN A 134 17.34 33.55 -29.51
C GLN A 134 18.66 33.40 -30.28
N VAL A 135 19.68 32.82 -29.65
CA VAL A 135 20.98 32.54 -30.29
C VAL A 135 20.78 31.61 -31.49
N THR A 136 20.10 30.48 -31.29
CA THR A 136 19.84 29.49 -32.35
C THR A 136 19.06 30.13 -33.51
N GLN A 137 18.05 30.95 -33.22
CA GLN A 137 17.29 31.64 -34.26
C GLN A 137 18.15 32.61 -35.09
N GLN A 138 19.06 33.34 -34.47
CA GLN A 138 19.92 34.26 -35.22
C GLN A 138 20.97 33.53 -36.06
N PHE A 139 21.59 32.46 -35.53
CA PHE A 139 22.66 31.75 -36.23
C PHE A 139 22.17 30.78 -37.33
N LEU A 140 21.02 30.09 -37.15
CA LEU A 140 20.53 29.09 -38.12
C LEU A 140 19.67 29.67 -39.25
N PHE A 141 19.02 30.83 -39.07
CA PHE A 141 18.15 31.43 -40.10
C PHE A 141 18.79 32.60 -40.85
N GLN A 142 20.10 32.86 -40.66
CA GLN A 142 20.85 33.90 -41.38
C GLN A 142 21.52 33.42 -42.69
N GLU A 143 21.50 32.12 -42.99
CA GLU A 143 22.09 31.56 -44.23
C GLU A 143 21.04 31.28 -45.33
N GLY A 144 19.91 32.02 -45.34
CA GLY A 144 18.86 31.92 -46.37
C GLY A 144 18.42 33.28 -46.89
#